data_AF-W6W7H8-F1
#
_entry.id   AF-W6W7H8-F1
#
_cell.length_a   1.000
_cell.length_b   1.000
_cell.length_c   1.000
_cell.angle_alpha   90.00
_cell.angle_beta   90.00
_cell.angle_gamma   90.00
#
_symmetry.space_group_name_H-M   'P 1'
#
loop_
_entity.id
_entity.type
_entity.pdbx_description
1 polymer ?
#
loop_
_entity_poly.entity_id
_entity_poly.type
_entity_poly.pdbx_seq_one_letter_code
_entity_poly.pdbx_strand_id
1 'polypeptide(L)'
;MSELIRQAIASGVGVGQISDAMDELGLPRNAGGGYRLLGGKGGTVFGRAFTLKQITIPSGETGIVRQGEAALSLANSGDILVVDAGGNTAMATWGEGHSLRAQINGLSGIVLHGATRDSEALATGSLPILCRGTSPVRSKGRLHTVSVGEPVTIDSVIIKRGDLVAISVDGLACIPSDHETAVLIKACEIQQMERERDVQMRGQISGRTSR
;
A
#
# COMPACT_ATOMS: atom_id res chain seq x y z
N MET A 1 -0.32 16.20 6.93
CA MET A 1 0.92 15.45 6.61
C MET A 1 2.07 16.14 7.30
N SER A 2 2.88 15.41 8.08
CA SER A 2 4.02 15.96 8.84
C SER A 2 5.18 16.36 7.92
N GLU A 3 6.08 17.20 8.41
CA GLU A 3 7.26 17.66 7.66
C GLU A 3 8.20 16.50 7.30
N LEU A 4 8.39 15.56 8.22
CA LEU A 4 9.22 14.37 7.98
C LEU A 4 8.68 13.51 6.83
N ILE A 5 7.37 13.33 6.71
CA ILE A 5 6.77 12.61 5.58
C ILE A 5 7.02 13.36 4.27
N ARG A 6 6.91 14.71 4.27
CA ARG A 6 7.21 15.52 3.08
C ARG A 6 8.67 15.40 2.68
N GLN A 7 9.58 15.42 3.64
CA GLN A 7 11.01 15.22 3.42
C GLN A 7 11.29 13.82 2.85
N ALA A 8 10.69 12.77 3.41
CA ALA A 8 10.85 11.41 2.89
C ALA A 8 10.37 11.29 1.44
N ILE A 9 9.22 11.88 1.11
CA ILE A 9 8.71 11.95 -0.27
C ILE A 9 9.69 12.71 -1.18
N ALA A 10 10.17 13.88 -0.75
CA ALA A 10 11.07 14.72 -1.55
C ALA A 10 12.43 14.06 -1.80
N SER A 11 12.93 13.31 -0.82
CA SER A 11 14.19 12.55 -0.92
C SER A 11 14.05 11.27 -1.74
N GLY A 12 12.83 10.84 -2.06
CA GLY A 12 12.56 9.63 -2.84
C GLY A 12 12.61 8.33 -2.02
N VAL A 13 12.35 8.40 -0.71
CA VAL A 13 12.34 7.22 0.17
C VAL A 13 11.33 6.18 -0.33
N GLY A 14 11.82 4.96 -0.55
CA GLY A 14 11.06 3.80 -0.98
C GLY A 14 10.66 2.87 0.15
N VAL A 15 9.85 1.87 -0.20
CA VAL A 15 9.52 0.72 0.66
C VAL A 15 10.78 -0.03 1.11
N GLY A 16 11.79 -0.13 0.22
CA GLY A 16 13.08 -0.76 0.53
C GLY A 16 13.83 -0.05 1.65
N GLN A 17 14.03 1.26 1.54
CA GLN A 17 14.74 2.05 2.56
C GLN A 17 14.01 2.06 3.90
N ILE A 18 12.67 1.98 3.90
CA ILE A 18 11.88 1.81 5.13
C ILE A 18 12.14 0.43 5.75
N SER A 19 12.18 -0.63 4.94
CA SER A 19 12.52 -1.98 5.42
C SER A 19 13.92 -2.02 6.05
N ASP A 20 14.91 -1.48 5.36
CA ASP A 20 16.30 -1.46 5.84
C ASP A 20 16.45 -0.61 7.11
N ALA A 21 15.73 0.53 7.17
CA ALA A 21 15.70 1.36 8.38
C ALA A 21 15.13 0.61 9.59
N MET A 22 14.06 -0.16 9.42
CA MET A 22 13.51 -0.98 10.51
C MET A 22 14.51 -2.05 10.96
N ASP A 23 15.16 -2.74 10.02
CA ASP A 23 16.18 -3.75 10.32
C ASP A 23 17.37 -3.13 11.09
N GLU A 24 17.89 -1.98 10.65
CA GLU A 24 19.00 -1.28 11.32
C GLU A 24 18.64 -0.73 12.71
N LEU A 25 17.35 -0.44 12.95
CA LEU A 25 16.84 -0.03 14.26
C LEU A 25 16.49 -1.22 15.16
N GLY A 26 16.69 -2.46 14.71
CA GLY A 26 16.34 -3.67 15.46
C GLY A 26 14.83 -3.88 15.62
N LEU A 27 14.01 -3.25 14.78
CA LEU A 27 12.57 -3.41 14.76
C LEU A 27 12.19 -4.66 13.94
N PRO A 28 11.06 -5.31 14.25
CA PRO A 28 10.55 -6.37 13.39
C PRO A 28 10.30 -5.85 11.98
N ARG A 29 10.79 -6.59 10.98
CA ARG A 29 10.52 -6.28 9.58
C ARG A 29 9.01 -6.28 9.31
N ASN A 30 8.49 -5.14 8.89
CA ASN A 30 7.07 -4.95 8.63
C ASN A 30 6.83 -4.44 7.20
N ALA A 31 7.34 -5.18 6.22
CA ALA A 31 7.23 -4.90 4.79
C ALA A 31 6.95 -6.17 3.99
N GLY A 32 6.33 -6.02 2.83
CA GLY A 32 5.89 -7.15 1.99
C GLY A 32 5.79 -6.77 0.51
N GLY A 33 5.99 -7.76 -0.36
CA GLY A 33 5.96 -7.61 -1.82
C GLY A 33 5.04 -8.64 -2.48
N GLY A 34 5.20 -8.85 -3.79
CA GLY A 34 4.37 -9.80 -4.55
C GLY A 34 2.99 -9.24 -4.93
N TYR A 35 2.88 -7.92 -5.01
CA TYR A 35 1.69 -7.21 -5.45
C TYR A 35 1.92 -6.55 -6.80
N ARG A 36 0.83 -6.27 -7.51
CA ARG A 36 0.80 -5.41 -8.68
C ARG A 36 0.30 -4.03 -8.29
N LEU A 37 1.07 -3.00 -8.62
CA LEU A 37 0.60 -1.62 -8.57
C LEU A 37 -0.19 -1.27 -9.84
N LEU A 38 -1.40 -0.74 -9.66
CA LEU A 38 -2.23 -0.15 -10.70
C LEU A 38 -2.39 1.35 -10.43
N GLY A 39 -2.39 2.16 -11.49
CA GLY A 39 -2.64 3.59 -11.40
C GLY A 39 -1.53 4.38 -10.68
N GLY A 40 -1.85 5.61 -10.33
CA GLY A 40 -0.89 6.53 -9.70
C GLY A 40 0.10 7.14 -10.69
N LYS A 41 1.03 7.95 -10.17
CA LYS A 41 2.05 8.66 -10.97
C LYS A 41 3.46 8.07 -10.82
N GLY A 42 3.55 6.84 -10.29
CA GLY A 42 4.81 6.25 -9.84
C GLY A 42 5.33 6.84 -8.53
N GLY A 43 6.47 6.34 -8.06
CA GLY A 43 7.06 6.70 -6.77
C GLY A 43 6.35 6.05 -5.57
N THR A 44 6.76 6.48 -4.38
CA THR A 44 6.20 5.99 -3.11
C THR A 44 5.08 6.89 -2.65
N VAL A 45 3.95 6.30 -2.28
CA VAL A 45 2.82 7.02 -1.70
C VAL A 45 2.67 6.66 -0.24
N PHE A 46 2.50 7.69 0.59
CA PHE A 46 2.36 7.58 2.04
C PHE A 46 0.96 7.99 2.50
N GLY A 47 0.44 7.28 3.49
CA GLY A 47 -0.80 7.65 4.17
C GLY A 47 -1.00 6.88 5.47
N ARG A 48 -1.91 7.37 6.31
CA ARG A 48 -2.30 6.65 7.53
C ARG A 48 -3.16 5.45 7.14
N ALA A 49 -2.93 4.30 7.78
CA ALA A 49 -3.73 3.13 7.51
C ALA A 49 -5.17 3.30 8.04
N PHE A 50 -6.14 2.98 7.19
CA PHE A 50 -7.49 2.62 7.61
C PHE A 50 -7.73 1.17 7.17
N THR A 51 -8.09 0.30 8.10
CA THR A 51 -8.08 -1.15 7.87
C THR A 51 -9.49 -1.72 7.73
N LEU A 52 -9.64 -2.75 6.91
CA LEU A 52 -10.88 -3.49 6.73
C LEU A 52 -10.56 -4.95 6.43
N LYS A 53 -11.23 -5.90 7.10
CA LYS A 53 -11.06 -7.33 6.86
C LYS A 53 -12.32 -7.98 6.34
N GLN A 54 -12.18 -8.85 5.35
CA GLN A 54 -13.25 -9.62 4.73
C GLN A 54 -12.92 -11.10 4.74
N ILE A 55 -13.97 -11.92 4.81
CA ILE A 55 -13.89 -13.36 4.60
C ILE A 55 -14.81 -13.76 3.45
N THR A 56 -14.48 -14.88 2.81
CA THR A 56 -15.40 -15.54 1.88
C THR A 56 -16.47 -16.26 2.68
N ILE A 57 -17.73 -16.11 2.28
CA ILE A 57 -18.86 -16.81 2.88
C ILE A 57 -19.41 -17.88 1.93
N PRO A 58 -20.00 -18.97 2.46
CA PRO A 58 -20.68 -19.98 1.66
C PRO A 58 -21.76 -19.42 0.75
N SER A 59 -22.00 -20.12 -0.36
CA SER A 59 -23.09 -19.78 -1.28
C SER A 59 -24.44 -19.91 -0.58
N GLY A 60 -25.28 -18.88 -0.72
CA GLY A 60 -26.61 -18.82 -0.09
C GLY A 60 -26.64 -18.02 1.22
N GLU A 61 -25.49 -17.68 1.78
CA GLU A 61 -25.42 -16.75 2.91
C GLU A 61 -25.46 -15.29 2.46
N THR A 62 -25.99 -14.40 3.32
CA THR A 62 -26.00 -12.96 3.06
C THR A 62 -24.86 -12.29 3.82
N GLY A 63 -23.87 -11.82 3.08
CA GLY A 63 -22.74 -11.05 3.61
C GLY A 63 -22.98 -9.54 3.55
N ILE A 64 -22.51 -8.83 4.57
CA ILE A 64 -22.47 -7.36 4.59
C ILE A 64 -21.07 -6.94 4.16
N VAL A 65 -20.98 -6.09 3.15
CA VAL A 65 -19.71 -5.61 2.60
C VAL A 65 -19.59 -4.10 2.81
N ARG A 66 -18.50 -3.64 3.43
CA ARG A 66 -18.32 -2.23 3.83
C ARG A 66 -17.21 -1.50 3.10
N GLN A 67 -16.51 -2.11 2.13
CA GLN A 67 -15.41 -1.47 1.41
C GLN A 67 -15.84 -0.22 0.63
N GLY A 68 -17.09 -0.15 0.16
CA GLY A 68 -17.64 1.06 -0.46
C GLY A 68 -17.85 2.21 0.53
N GLU A 69 -18.35 1.91 1.72
CA GLU A 69 -18.52 2.87 2.82
C GLU A 69 -17.16 3.31 3.36
N ALA A 70 -16.23 2.37 3.54
CA ALA A 70 -14.86 2.65 3.95
C ALA A 70 -14.15 3.59 2.97
N ALA A 71 -14.29 3.33 1.67
CA ALA A 71 -13.71 4.16 0.63
C ALA A 71 -14.29 5.58 0.60
N LEU A 72 -15.61 5.71 0.82
CA LEU A 72 -16.31 6.98 0.63
C LEU A 72 -16.32 7.87 1.88
N SER A 73 -16.40 7.28 3.09
CA SER A 73 -16.73 8.08 4.28
C SER A 73 -16.16 7.61 5.62
N LEU A 74 -15.67 6.37 5.77
CA LEU A 74 -15.09 5.95 7.07
C LEU A 74 -13.60 6.24 7.19
N ALA A 75 -12.84 6.06 6.11
CA ALA A 75 -11.45 6.49 6.05
C ALA A 75 -11.39 8.01 5.87
N ASN A 76 -10.35 8.64 6.39
CA ASN A 76 -10.15 10.08 6.24
C ASN A 76 -9.45 10.39 4.91
N SER A 77 -9.62 11.62 4.45
CA SER A 77 -8.83 12.14 3.33
C SER A 77 -7.32 12.02 3.60
N GLY A 78 -6.58 11.48 2.64
CA GLY A 78 -5.15 11.17 2.75
C GLY A 78 -4.82 9.80 3.33
N ASP A 79 -5.80 9.05 3.86
CA ASP A 79 -5.57 7.69 4.34
C ASP A 79 -5.26 6.73 3.18
N ILE A 80 -4.51 5.67 3.50
CA ILE A 80 -4.42 4.46 2.68
C ILE A 80 -5.42 3.46 3.24
N LEU A 81 -6.39 3.06 2.41
CA LEU A 81 -7.32 1.99 2.78
C LEU A 81 -6.67 0.63 2.54
N VAL A 82 -6.54 -0.16 3.60
CA VAL A 82 -5.99 -1.51 3.59
C VAL A 82 -7.14 -2.50 3.73
N VAL A 83 -7.37 -3.29 2.67
CA VAL A 83 -8.41 -4.32 2.63
C VAL A 83 -7.75 -5.70 2.64
N ASP A 84 -7.90 -6.40 3.76
CA ASP A 84 -7.57 -7.81 3.88
C ASP A 84 -8.74 -8.67 3.39
N ALA A 85 -8.62 -9.26 2.20
CA ALA A 85 -9.57 -10.22 1.65
C ALA A 85 -8.97 -11.64 1.56
N GLY A 86 -8.00 -11.94 2.43
CA GLY A 86 -7.34 -13.25 2.53
C GLY A 86 -6.50 -13.63 1.31
N GLY A 87 -6.10 -12.66 0.49
CA GLY A 87 -5.29 -12.91 -0.71
C GLY A 87 -6.07 -13.61 -1.82
N ASN A 88 -7.39 -13.72 -1.71
CA ASN A 88 -8.24 -14.42 -2.66
C ASN A 88 -8.23 -13.71 -4.02
N THR A 89 -7.73 -14.39 -5.04
CA THR A 89 -7.72 -13.92 -6.43
C THR A 89 -8.76 -14.62 -7.32
N ALA A 90 -9.55 -15.54 -6.78
CA ALA A 90 -10.65 -16.17 -7.51
C ALA A 90 -11.81 -15.18 -7.76
N MET A 91 -11.95 -14.14 -6.94
CA MET A 91 -12.97 -13.09 -7.11
C MET A 91 -12.45 -11.69 -6.77
N ALA A 92 -13.00 -10.68 -7.43
CA ALA A 92 -12.66 -9.29 -7.19
C ALA A 92 -13.52 -8.66 -6.10
N THR A 93 -12.86 -8.11 -5.07
CA THR A 93 -13.52 -7.31 -4.02
C THR A 93 -13.55 -5.81 -4.37
N TRP A 94 -12.67 -5.39 -5.27
CA TRP A 94 -12.47 -3.99 -5.66
C TRP A 94 -12.61 -3.81 -7.18
N GLY A 95 -13.05 -2.62 -7.60
CA GLY A 95 -13.22 -2.26 -9.01
C GLY A 95 -13.40 -0.76 -9.17
N GLU A 96 -13.68 -0.29 -10.39
CA GLU A 96 -13.70 1.14 -10.74
C GLU A 96 -14.62 1.96 -9.81
N GLY A 97 -15.83 1.49 -9.55
CA GLY A 97 -16.77 2.22 -8.70
C GLY A 97 -16.30 2.41 -7.25
N HIS A 98 -15.48 1.51 -6.70
CA HIS A 98 -14.88 1.69 -5.38
C HIS A 98 -13.72 2.69 -5.43
N SER A 99 -12.93 2.64 -6.51
CA SER A 99 -11.86 3.62 -6.76
C SER A 99 -12.38 5.04 -6.91
N LEU A 100 -13.50 5.24 -7.61
CA LEU A 100 -14.16 6.55 -7.71
C LEU A 100 -14.59 7.08 -6.34
N ARG A 101 -15.15 6.22 -5.48
CA ARG A 101 -15.51 6.60 -4.10
C ARG A 101 -14.29 7.00 -3.28
N ALA A 102 -13.21 6.24 -3.39
CA ALA A 102 -11.94 6.54 -2.74
C ALA A 102 -11.35 7.89 -3.22
N GLN A 103 -11.44 8.17 -4.52
CA GLN A 103 -11.00 9.45 -5.09
C GLN A 103 -11.87 10.62 -4.61
N ILE A 104 -13.20 10.45 -4.54
CA ILE A 104 -14.12 11.47 -4.01
C ILE A 104 -13.76 11.81 -2.55
N ASN A 105 -13.44 10.80 -1.74
CA ASN A 105 -13.00 11.00 -0.35
C ASN A 105 -11.56 11.53 -0.23
N GLY A 106 -10.78 11.48 -1.32
CA GLY A 106 -9.39 11.92 -1.33
C GLY A 106 -8.44 10.94 -0.64
N LEU A 107 -8.68 9.63 -0.71
CA LEU A 107 -7.71 8.64 -0.26
C LEU A 107 -6.40 8.75 -1.05
N SER A 108 -5.27 8.53 -0.40
CA SER A 108 -3.96 8.60 -1.04
C SER A 108 -3.62 7.32 -1.80
N GLY A 109 -4.16 6.17 -1.39
CA GLY A 109 -3.95 4.90 -2.06
C GLY A 109 -4.76 3.75 -1.46
N ILE A 110 -4.68 2.59 -2.10
CA ILE A 110 -5.35 1.36 -1.67
C ILE A 110 -4.33 0.22 -1.58
N VAL A 111 -4.34 -0.53 -0.49
CA VAL A 111 -3.71 -1.85 -0.40
C VAL A 111 -4.80 -2.90 -0.39
N LEU A 112 -4.75 -3.82 -1.33
CA LEU A 112 -5.73 -4.87 -1.52
C LEU A 112 -5.05 -6.24 -1.44
N HIS A 113 -5.16 -6.89 -0.29
CA HIS A 113 -4.77 -8.29 -0.15
C HIS A 113 -5.88 -9.19 -0.72
N GLY A 114 -6.01 -9.13 -2.05
CA GLY A 114 -7.05 -9.76 -2.86
C GLY A 114 -7.01 -9.25 -4.31
N ALA A 115 -8.01 -9.60 -5.11
CA ALA A 115 -8.09 -9.18 -6.51
C ALA A 115 -8.96 -7.95 -6.76
N THR A 116 -8.55 -7.18 -7.78
CA THR A 116 -9.36 -6.15 -8.42
C THR A 116 -10.08 -6.70 -9.66
N ARG A 117 -10.99 -5.90 -10.20
CA ARG A 117 -11.47 -5.99 -11.58
C ARG A 117 -11.35 -4.61 -12.24
N ASP A 118 -11.70 -4.51 -13.52
CA ASP A 118 -11.66 -3.25 -14.27
C ASP A 118 -10.22 -2.67 -14.37
N SER A 119 -9.22 -3.56 -14.41
CA SER A 119 -7.80 -3.21 -14.22
C SER A 119 -7.25 -2.21 -15.25
N GLU A 120 -7.81 -2.15 -16.46
CA GLU A 120 -7.42 -1.17 -17.47
C GLU A 120 -7.82 0.26 -17.05
N ALA A 121 -9.06 0.44 -16.58
CA ALA A 121 -9.53 1.70 -16.02
C ALA A 121 -8.75 2.07 -14.75
N LEU A 122 -8.47 1.08 -13.89
CA LEU A 122 -7.67 1.32 -12.69
C LEU A 122 -6.22 1.71 -13.00
N ALA A 123 -5.60 1.08 -14.02
CA ALA A 123 -4.22 1.35 -14.41
C ALA A 123 -4.01 2.76 -14.97
N THR A 124 -5.03 3.35 -15.58
CA THR A 124 -5.00 4.72 -16.12
C THR A 124 -5.45 5.78 -15.11
N GLY A 125 -5.95 5.36 -13.94
CA GLY A 125 -6.40 6.24 -12.87
C GLY A 125 -5.28 6.87 -12.05
N SER A 126 -5.59 7.97 -11.37
CA SER A 126 -4.64 8.70 -10.50
C SER A 126 -4.44 8.08 -9.11
N LEU A 127 -5.32 7.17 -8.70
CA LEU A 127 -5.28 6.52 -7.39
C LEU A 127 -4.39 5.27 -7.47
N PRO A 128 -3.25 5.20 -6.75
CA PRO A 128 -2.44 4.00 -6.68
C PRO A 128 -3.17 2.88 -5.92
N ILE A 129 -3.22 1.70 -6.53
CA ILE A 129 -3.87 0.51 -5.98
C ILE A 129 -2.89 -0.66 -6.04
N LEU A 130 -2.44 -1.11 -4.88
CA LEU A 130 -1.61 -2.28 -4.73
C LEU A 130 -2.52 -3.51 -4.57
N CYS A 131 -2.44 -4.51 -5.45
CA CYS A 131 -3.34 -5.68 -5.39
C CYS A 131 -2.63 -7.02 -5.71
N ARG A 132 -3.21 -8.15 -5.28
CA ARG A 132 -2.64 -9.48 -5.55
C ARG A 132 -2.88 -9.97 -6.98
N GLY A 133 -3.85 -9.40 -7.67
CA GLY A 133 -4.17 -9.79 -9.03
C GLY A 133 -5.50 -9.22 -9.52
N THR A 134 -6.00 -9.81 -10.59
CA THR A 134 -7.27 -9.43 -11.22
C THR A 134 -8.19 -10.64 -11.34
N SER A 135 -9.50 -10.43 -11.24
CA SER A 135 -10.52 -11.45 -11.49
C SER A 135 -11.76 -10.84 -12.15
N PRO A 136 -12.35 -11.50 -13.17
CA PRO A 136 -13.63 -11.07 -13.73
C PRO A 136 -14.82 -11.38 -12.82
N VAL A 137 -14.66 -12.27 -11.83
CA VAL A 137 -15.73 -12.73 -10.96
C VAL A 137 -16.00 -11.69 -9.87
N ARG A 138 -17.25 -11.26 -9.72
CA ARG A 138 -17.65 -10.28 -8.70
C ARG A 138 -17.78 -10.93 -7.33
N SER A 139 -17.35 -10.24 -6.28
CA SER A 139 -17.53 -10.65 -4.86
C SER A 139 -18.96 -10.51 -4.31
N LYS A 140 -19.91 -9.92 -5.07
CA LYS A 140 -21.30 -9.70 -4.61
C LYS A 140 -21.93 -11.02 -4.16
N GLY A 141 -22.41 -11.07 -2.91
CA GLY A 141 -23.02 -12.25 -2.29
C GLY A 141 -22.02 -13.35 -1.91
N ARG A 142 -20.71 -13.06 -1.90
CA ARG A 142 -19.64 -14.04 -1.61
C ARG A 142 -18.68 -13.59 -0.50
N LEU A 143 -18.80 -12.34 -0.03
CA LEU A 143 -17.93 -11.78 1.00
C LEU A 143 -18.75 -11.22 2.17
N HIS A 144 -18.15 -11.26 3.35
CA HIS A 144 -18.62 -10.58 4.55
C HIS A 144 -17.46 -9.78 5.17
N THR A 145 -17.71 -8.55 5.58
CA THR A 145 -16.73 -7.71 6.30
C THR A 145 -16.77 -8.05 7.78
N VAL A 146 -15.70 -8.66 8.28
CA VAL A 146 -15.60 -9.12 9.68
C VAL A 146 -15.06 -8.05 10.62
N SER A 147 -14.32 -7.07 10.10
CA SER A 147 -13.85 -5.94 10.91
C SER A 147 -13.60 -4.69 10.07
N VAL A 148 -13.74 -3.53 10.72
CA VAL A 148 -13.46 -2.20 10.16
C VAL A 148 -12.73 -1.39 11.22
N GLY A 149 -11.55 -0.87 10.89
CA GLY A 149 -10.68 -0.13 11.81
C GLY A 149 -9.86 -0.99 12.77
N GLU A 150 -10.05 -2.31 12.76
CA GLU A 150 -9.29 -3.26 13.58
C GLU A 150 -7.97 -3.65 12.90
N PRO A 151 -6.94 -4.07 13.66
CA PRO A 151 -5.69 -4.54 13.09
C PRO A 151 -5.88 -5.66 12.07
N VAL A 152 -5.11 -5.60 10.98
CA VAL A 152 -5.04 -6.67 9.97
C VAL A 152 -3.60 -7.17 9.84
N THR A 153 -3.47 -8.41 9.41
CA THR A 153 -2.19 -9.01 9.05
C THR A 153 -2.30 -9.53 7.63
N ILE A 154 -1.51 -8.97 6.73
CA ILE A 154 -1.44 -9.40 5.33
C ILE A 154 -0.04 -9.92 5.06
N ASP A 155 0.04 -11.18 4.65
CA ASP A 155 1.31 -11.93 4.63
C ASP A 155 2.01 -11.83 6.01
N SER A 156 3.19 -11.21 6.10
CA SER A 156 3.92 -10.96 7.35
C SER A 156 3.79 -9.53 7.91
N VAL A 157 2.96 -8.68 7.28
CA VAL A 157 2.85 -7.26 7.63
C VAL A 157 1.66 -7.03 8.55
N ILE A 158 1.92 -6.54 9.76
CA ILE A 158 0.89 -6.16 10.75
C ILE A 158 0.61 -4.67 10.57
N ILE A 159 -0.67 -4.34 10.39
CA ILE A 159 -1.11 -2.97 10.11
C ILE A 159 -2.25 -2.61 11.06
N LYS A 160 -2.04 -1.58 11.86
CA LYS A 160 -3.08 -1.00 12.72
C LYS A 160 -3.57 0.30 12.12
N ARG A 161 -4.80 0.68 12.45
CA ARG A 161 -5.32 2.00 12.09
C ARG A 161 -4.39 3.09 12.65
N GLY A 162 -4.03 4.05 11.79
CA GLY A 162 -3.15 5.17 12.16
C GLY A 162 -1.65 4.93 11.99
N ASP A 163 -1.21 3.68 11.77
CA ASP A 163 0.16 3.42 11.35
C ASP A 163 0.45 4.08 10.00
N LEU A 164 1.71 4.44 9.76
CA LEU A 164 2.11 5.04 8.49
C LEU A 164 2.40 3.93 7.49
N VAL A 165 1.64 3.89 6.39
CA VAL A 165 1.84 2.93 5.30
C VAL A 165 2.48 3.65 4.13
N ALA A 166 3.48 3.00 3.53
CA ALA A 166 4.09 3.38 2.27
C ALA A 166 3.79 2.30 1.23
N ILE A 167 3.37 2.71 0.03
CA ILE A 167 3.16 1.81 -1.11
C ILE A 167 3.98 2.27 -2.31
N SER A 168 4.58 1.32 -3.03
CA SER A 168 5.30 1.55 -4.28
C SER A 168 5.08 0.38 -5.23
N VAL A 169 5.77 0.40 -6.38
CA VAL A 169 5.78 -0.73 -7.32
C VAL A 169 6.36 -2.01 -6.71
N ASP A 170 7.22 -1.88 -5.69
CA ASP A 170 7.89 -3.02 -5.04
C ASP A 170 7.02 -3.66 -3.94
N GLY A 171 5.93 -3.00 -3.53
CA GLY A 171 5.02 -3.52 -2.51
C GLY A 171 4.63 -2.47 -1.49
N LEU A 172 4.65 -2.86 -0.22
CA LEU A 172 4.31 -1.99 0.91
C LEU A 172 5.27 -2.13 2.10
N ALA A 173 5.37 -1.07 2.89
CA ALA A 173 5.90 -1.10 4.25
C ALA A 173 4.92 -0.42 5.20
N CYS A 174 4.85 -0.92 6.43
CA CYS A 174 4.04 -0.33 7.49
C CYS A 174 4.93 0.03 8.67
N ILE A 175 4.99 1.33 8.99
CA ILE A 175 5.77 1.87 10.08
C ILE A 175 4.82 2.05 11.28
N PRO A 176 5.06 1.34 12.39
CA PRO A 176 4.29 1.54 13.62
C PRO A 176 4.37 3.00 14.05
N SER A 177 3.23 3.57 14.43
CA SER A 177 3.13 4.99 14.83
C SER A 177 4.14 5.41 15.90
N ASP A 178 4.43 4.54 16.87
CA ASP A 178 5.40 4.80 17.97
C ASP A 178 6.86 4.87 17.50
N HIS A 179 7.17 4.40 16.29
CA HIS A 179 8.52 4.37 15.71
C HIS A 179 8.65 5.24 14.45
N GLU A 180 7.61 5.96 14.06
CA GLU A 180 7.55 6.73 12.80
C GLU A 180 8.75 7.67 12.61
N THR A 181 9.03 8.49 13.61
CA THR A 181 10.10 9.48 13.51
C THR A 181 11.47 8.83 13.32
N ALA A 182 11.78 7.81 14.12
CA ALA A 182 13.08 7.13 14.04
C ALA A 182 13.26 6.43 12.69
N VAL A 183 12.23 5.72 12.22
CA VAL A 183 12.27 5.01 10.94
C VAL A 183 12.38 5.97 9.76
N LEU A 184 11.62 7.08 9.73
CA LEU A 184 11.68 8.03 8.62
C LEU A 184 13.03 8.76 8.53
N ILE A 185 13.61 9.16 9.67
CA ILE A 185 14.96 9.77 9.70
C ILE A 185 15.96 8.78 9.12
N LYS A 186 15.97 7.55 9.64
CA LYS A 186 16.90 6.52 9.21
C LYS A 186 16.73 6.15 7.73
N ALA A 187 15.49 6.04 7.25
CA ALA A 187 15.20 5.76 5.85
C ALA A 187 15.69 6.90 4.92
N CYS A 188 15.61 8.16 5.36
CA CYS A 188 16.17 9.29 4.61
C CYS A 188 17.71 9.23 4.55
N GLU A 189 18.37 8.88 5.65
CA GLU A 189 19.84 8.68 5.68
C GLU A 189 20.27 7.58 4.71
N ILE A 190 19.58 6.42 4.75
CA ILE A 190 19.84 5.29 3.84
C ILE A 190 19.65 5.73 2.39
N GLN A 191 18.53 6.39 2.06
CA GLN A 191 18.24 6.87 0.72
C GLN A 191 19.33 7.83 0.19
N GLN A 192 19.85 8.71 1.04
CA GLN A 192 20.92 9.62 0.66
C GLN A 192 22.22 8.86 0.36
N MET A 193 22.63 7.96 1.27
CA MET A 193 23.85 7.17 1.10
C MET A 193 23.80 6.30 -0.17
N GLU A 194 22.66 5.66 -0.43
CA GLU A 194 22.46 4.84 -1.62
C GLU A 194 22.51 5.66 -2.90
N ARG A 195 21.90 6.86 -2.89
CA ARG A 195 21.95 7.76 -4.05
C ARG A 195 23.36 8.19 -4.40
N GLU A 196 24.18 8.53 -3.41
CA GLU A 196 25.59 8.89 -3.60
C GLU A 196 26.39 7.71 -4.17
N ARG A 197 26.18 6.51 -3.60
CA ARG A 197 26.80 5.27 -4.06
C ARG A 197 26.42 4.94 -5.51
N ASP A 198 25.14 5.06 -5.86
CA ASP A 198 24.62 4.77 -7.19
C ASP A 198 25.21 5.70 -8.26
N VAL A 199 25.34 6.99 -7.96
CA VAL A 199 25.97 7.96 -8.87
C VAL A 199 27.43 7.57 -9.13
N GLN A 200 28.18 7.20 -8.10
CA GLN A 200 29.56 6.74 -8.25
C GLN A 200 29.67 5.47 -9.09
N MET A 201 28.85 4.45 -8.81
CA MET A 201 28.87 3.17 -9.53
C MET A 201 28.47 3.33 -10.99
N ARG A 202 27.43 4.11 -11.30
CA ARG A 202 27.00 4.38 -12.68
C ARG A 202 28.07 5.13 -13.47
N GLY A 203 28.78 6.07 -12.83
CA GLY A 203 29.92 6.75 -13.46
C GLY A 203 31.05 5.78 -13.87
N GLN A 204 31.33 4.76 -13.05
CA GLN A 204 32.32 3.73 -13.39
C GLN A 204 31.89 2.85 -14.56
N ILE A 205 30.60 2.57 -14.70
CA ILE A 205 30.05 1.81 -15.84
C ILE A 205 30.22 2.62 -17.13
N SER A 206 29.81 3.89 -17.15
CA SER A 206 29.93 4.74 -18.33
C SER A 206 31.40 4.96 -18.77
N GLY A 207 32.33 5.00 -17.81
CA GLY A 207 33.77 5.09 -18.09
C GLY A 207 34.42 3.81 -18.61
N ARG A 208 33.77 2.65 -18.49
CA ARG A 208 34.24 1.37 -19.05
C ARG A 208 33.73 1.10 -20.46
N THR A 209 32.54 1.61 -20.81
CA THR A 209 31.96 1.44 -22.17
C THR A 209 32.60 2.36 -23.21
N SER A 210 33.38 3.35 -22.77
CA SER A 210 34.05 4.35 -23.61
C SER A 210 35.54 4.03 -23.88
N ARG A 211 36.00 2.83 -23.51
CA ARG A 211 37.32 2.27 -23.87
C ARG A 211 37.13 1.03 -24.73
#